data_AF-A0A9N8F1E8-F1
#
_entry.id   AF-A0A9N8F1E8-F1
#
_cell.length_a   1.000
_cell.length_b   1.000
_cell.length_c   1.000
_cell.angle_alpha   90.00
_cell.angle_beta   90.00
_cell.angle_gamma   90.00
#
_symmetry.space_group_name_H-M   'P 1'
#
loop_
_entity.id
_entity.type
_entity.pdbx_description
1 polymer ?
#
loop_
_entity_poly.entity_id
_entity_poly.type
_entity_poly.pdbx_seq_one_letter_code
_entity_poly.pdbx_strand_id
1 'polypeptide(L)'
;MTTIKYDPTQDFIHSTLTSITGRPTRTGIKCLEKENKDNARQIHSLRGNGNEGHLRLCYTLDRFNARPAVAGTPWVDPVHPGTRPDVPDGATGPQITHMVSAHKYDLTEFQLFQSTEKALLRKTMEAVEEVYYKSLQDPDEGYSTLSYNDLIVHLNEQYGTLTNDDLDKNIDRMNAKWTQHSPSNSSSIRSTMPAPSHATMTTSLKEPPSVCT
;
A
#
# COMPACT_ATOMS: atom_id res chain seq x y z
N MET A 1 19.37 -30.63 -12.45
CA MET A 1 18.29 -29.68 -12.79
C MET A 1 18.49 -28.45 -11.94
N THR A 2 18.94 -27.35 -12.53
CA THR A 2 19.11 -26.08 -11.83
C THR A 2 17.72 -25.49 -11.62
N THR A 3 17.21 -25.53 -10.39
CA THR A 3 15.99 -24.78 -10.04
C THR A 3 16.33 -23.30 -10.17
N ILE A 4 15.96 -22.69 -11.29
CA ILE A 4 15.97 -21.24 -11.42
C ILE A 4 14.92 -20.75 -10.42
N LYS A 5 15.37 -20.15 -9.32
CA LYS A 5 14.47 -19.44 -8.41
C LYS A 5 13.87 -18.28 -9.20
N TYR A 6 12.56 -18.31 -9.40
CA TYR A 6 11.85 -17.20 -10.02
C TYR A 6 12.04 -15.93 -9.17
N ASP A 7 12.41 -14.82 -9.82
CA ASP A 7 12.52 -13.50 -9.20
C ASP A 7 11.34 -12.64 -9.66
N PRO A 8 10.33 -12.40 -8.80
CA PRO A 8 9.16 -11.62 -9.16
C PRO A 8 9.47 -10.18 -9.57
N THR A 9 10.63 -9.63 -9.20
CA THR A 9 10.94 -8.24 -9.51
C THR A 9 11.17 -7.96 -11.00
N GLN A 10 11.40 -9.01 -11.81
CA GLN A 10 11.50 -8.89 -13.26
C GLN A 10 10.16 -8.53 -13.91
N ASP A 11 9.05 -8.92 -13.28
CA ASP A 11 7.71 -8.73 -13.81
C ASP A 11 6.98 -7.53 -13.17
N PHE A 12 7.64 -6.77 -12.29
CA PHE A 12 7.04 -5.59 -11.66
C PHE A 12 6.81 -4.46 -12.66
N ILE A 13 5.61 -3.89 -12.64
CA ILE A 13 5.27 -2.69 -13.44
C ILE A 13 6.11 -1.51 -12.97
N HIS A 14 6.28 -1.37 -11.65
CA HIS A 14 7.11 -0.37 -11.00
C HIS A 14 8.41 -1.03 -10.53
N SER A 15 9.43 -1.03 -11.39
CA SER A 15 10.75 -1.62 -11.10
C SER A 15 11.50 -0.90 -9.96
N THR A 16 11.28 0.41 -9.85
CA THR A 16 11.75 1.27 -8.76
C THR A 16 10.55 2.00 -8.18
N LEU A 17 10.38 1.95 -6.86
CA LEU A 17 9.31 2.67 -6.18
C LEU A 17 9.70 4.13 -5.97
N THR A 18 8.71 4.99 -5.80
CA THR A 18 8.92 6.40 -5.45
C THR A 18 9.61 6.48 -4.09
N SER A 19 10.84 6.97 -4.07
CA SER A 19 11.62 7.15 -2.85
C SER A 19 11.02 8.23 -1.95
N ILE A 20 10.97 7.94 -0.66
CA ILE A 20 10.57 8.86 0.40
C ILE A 20 11.85 9.44 1.00
N THR A 21 12.11 10.72 0.73
CA THR A 21 13.26 11.45 1.25
C THR A 21 12.91 12.16 2.56
N GLY A 22 13.72 11.96 3.58
CA GLY A 22 13.46 12.48 4.92
C GLY A 22 12.27 11.79 5.59
N ARG A 23 11.61 12.52 6.51
CA ARG A 23 10.52 11.95 7.32
C ARG A 23 9.37 11.48 6.42
N PRO A 24 8.92 10.22 6.54
CA PRO A 24 7.77 9.75 5.78
C PRO A 24 6.54 10.61 6.03
N THR A 25 5.83 10.90 4.94
CA THR A 25 4.57 11.65 4.95
C THR A 25 3.42 10.75 4.56
N ARG A 26 2.20 11.10 4.97
CA ARG A 26 1.00 10.33 4.60
C ARG A 26 0.85 10.19 3.09
N THR A 27 1.22 11.22 2.33
CA THR A 27 1.16 11.21 0.87
C THR A 27 2.22 10.26 0.28
N GLY A 28 3.46 10.31 0.76
CA GLY A 28 4.53 9.42 0.32
C GLY A 28 4.20 7.94 0.57
N ILE A 29 3.75 7.62 1.78
CA ILE A 29 3.37 6.25 2.17
C ILE A 29 2.22 5.74 1.29
N LYS A 30 1.19 6.57 1.01
CA LYS A 30 0.09 6.19 0.11
C LYS A 30 0.55 5.94 -1.33
N CYS A 31 1.53 6.70 -1.82
CA CYS A 31 2.11 6.49 -3.14
C CYS A 31 2.83 5.13 -3.20
N LEU A 32 3.69 4.87 -2.21
CA LEU A 32 4.44 3.63 -2.05
C LEU A 32 3.53 2.39 -1.94
N GLU A 33 2.44 2.49 -1.17
CA GLU A 33 1.43 1.44 -1.08
C GLU A 33 0.74 1.18 -2.42
N LYS A 34 0.45 2.22 -3.18
CA LYS A 34 -0.23 2.09 -4.48
C LYS A 34 0.65 1.36 -5.47
N GLU A 35 1.91 1.78 -5.62
CA GLU A 35 2.86 1.15 -6.53
C GLU A 35 3.12 -0.33 -6.17
N ASN A 36 3.27 -0.63 -4.88
CA ASN A 36 3.39 -2.02 -4.43
C ASN A 36 2.14 -2.85 -4.70
N LYS A 37 0.93 -2.29 -4.53
CA LYS A 37 -0.33 -2.98 -4.87
C LYS A 37 -0.42 -3.27 -6.36
N ASP A 38 0.04 -2.35 -7.21
CA ASP A 38 0.11 -2.57 -8.66
C ASP A 38 1.12 -3.68 -9.01
N ASN A 39 2.31 -3.67 -8.40
CA ASN A 39 3.30 -4.74 -8.54
C ASN A 39 2.76 -6.10 -8.07
N ALA A 40 2.09 -6.14 -6.92
CA ALA A 40 1.52 -7.37 -6.36
C ALA A 40 0.41 -7.94 -7.27
N ARG A 41 -0.45 -7.08 -7.84
CA ARG A 41 -1.47 -7.52 -8.81
C ARG A 41 -0.86 -8.08 -10.10
N GLN A 42 0.28 -7.52 -10.53
CA GLN A 42 0.93 -7.93 -11.77
C GLN A 42 1.45 -9.37 -11.69
N ILE A 43 1.89 -9.83 -10.51
CA ILE A 43 2.25 -11.23 -10.32
C ILE A 43 0.98 -12.07 -10.27
N HIS A 44 0.71 -12.78 -11.36
CA HIS A 44 -0.48 -13.60 -11.53
C HIS A 44 -0.60 -14.70 -10.45
N SER A 45 -1.82 -14.97 -10.01
CA SER A 45 -2.18 -16.10 -9.15
C SER A 45 -3.61 -16.53 -9.45
N LEU A 46 -3.84 -17.84 -9.45
CA LEU A 46 -5.18 -18.43 -9.62
C LEU A 46 -5.97 -18.49 -8.30
N ARG A 47 -5.37 -18.09 -7.17
CA ARG A 47 -6.01 -18.13 -5.86
C ARG A 47 -7.08 -17.05 -5.70
N GLY A 48 -7.98 -17.28 -4.74
CA GLY A 48 -9.15 -16.44 -4.54
C GLY A 48 -10.05 -16.48 -5.77
N ASN A 49 -10.28 -15.34 -6.40
CA ASN A 49 -11.06 -15.24 -7.65
C ASN A 49 -10.21 -15.36 -8.93
N GLY A 50 -8.89 -15.60 -8.81
CA GLY A 50 -7.96 -15.72 -9.93
C GLY A 50 -7.59 -14.43 -10.67
N ASN A 51 -8.10 -13.27 -10.24
CA ASN A 51 -7.96 -11.99 -10.94
C ASN A 51 -7.22 -10.91 -10.14
N GLU A 52 -6.92 -11.17 -8.87
CA GLU A 52 -6.29 -10.18 -7.98
C GLU A 52 -4.75 -10.29 -7.93
N GLY A 53 -4.17 -11.29 -8.59
CA GLY A 53 -2.74 -11.60 -8.47
C GLY A 53 -2.34 -11.87 -7.01
N HIS A 54 -1.19 -11.36 -6.59
CA HIS A 54 -0.70 -11.48 -5.20
C HIS A 54 -1.07 -10.28 -4.31
N LEU A 55 -2.06 -9.49 -4.70
CA LEU A 55 -2.50 -8.32 -3.93
C LEU A 55 -2.86 -8.63 -2.47
N ARG A 56 -3.23 -9.87 -2.16
CA ARG A 56 -3.44 -10.36 -0.81
C ARG A 56 -2.34 -9.92 0.16
N LEU A 57 -1.07 -9.92 -0.28
CA LEU A 57 0.09 -9.56 0.53
C LEU A 57 0.02 -8.12 1.06
N CYS A 58 -0.72 -7.24 0.39
CA CYS A 58 -0.85 -5.83 0.79
C CYS A 58 -1.93 -5.55 1.83
N TYR A 59 -2.60 -6.58 2.34
CA TYR A 59 -3.68 -6.48 3.33
C TYR A 59 -3.50 -7.53 4.41
N THR A 60 -4.20 -7.38 5.53
CA THR A 60 -4.45 -8.52 6.43
C THR A 60 -5.42 -9.51 5.75
N LEU A 61 -5.36 -10.80 6.12
CA LEU A 61 -6.18 -11.85 5.49
C LEU A 61 -7.67 -11.50 5.55
N ASP A 62 -8.16 -11.15 6.74
CA ASP A 62 -9.57 -10.82 6.97
C ASP A 62 -10.01 -9.61 6.14
N ARG A 63 -9.17 -8.57 6.07
CA ARG A 63 -9.47 -7.37 5.29
C ARG A 63 -9.49 -7.65 3.79
N PHE A 64 -8.61 -8.52 3.30
CA PHE A 64 -8.61 -8.93 1.90
C PHE A 64 -9.88 -9.70 1.56
N ASN A 65 -10.21 -10.71 2.36
CA ASN A 65 -11.36 -11.60 2.13
C ASN A 65 -12.71 -10.91 2.35
N ALA A 66 -12.77 -9.82 3.12
CA ALA A 66 -13.97 -8.99 3.24
C ALA A 66 -14.31 -8.16 1.99
N ARG A 67 -13.41 -8.08 0.98
CA ARG A 67 -13.65 -7.30 -0.24
C ARG A 67 -14.72 -7.98 -1.12
N PRO A 68 -15.70 -7.23 -1.67
CA PRO A 68 -16.76 -7.82 -2.50
C PRO A 68 -16.27 -8.66 -3.68
N ALA A 69 -15.14 -8.29 -4.28
CA ALA A 69 -14.57 -8.99 -5.44
C ALA A 69 -14.07 -10.42 -5.14
N VAL A 70 -13.77 -10.75 -3.89
CA VAL A 70 -13.23 -12.06 -3.46
C VAL A 70 -14.08 -12.74 -2.38
N ALA A 71 -15.14 -12.10 -1.88
CA ALA A 71 -15.98 -12.64 -0.81
C ALA A 71 -16.62 -14.00 -1.18
N GLY A 72 -16.93 -14.24 -2.45
CA GLY A 72 -17.47 -15.52 -2.94
C GLY A 72 -16.41 -16.63 -3.15
N THR A 73 -15.13 -16.25 -3.21
CA THR A 73 -13.99 -17.15 -3.45
C THR A 73 -12.82 -16.63 -2.61
N PRO A 74 -12.84 -16.87 -1.28
CA PRO A 74 -11.86 -16.29 -0.38
C PRO A 74 -10.46 -16.77 -0.71
N TRP A 75 -9.48 -15.89 -0.53
CA TRP A 75 -8.08 -16.27 -0.62
C TRP A 75 -7.68 -17.12 0.59
N VAL A 76 -6.90 -18.16 0.32
CA VAL A 76 -6.21 -18.96 1.32
C VAL A 76 -4.72 -18.92 0.99
N ASP A 77 -3.90 -18.52 1.96
CA ASP A 77 -2.45 -18.45 1.77
C ASP A 77 -1.89 -19.85 1.46
N PRO A 78 -0.96 -20.00 0.49
CA PRO A 78 -0.37 -21.30 0.21
C PRO A 78 0.39 -21.82 1.43
N VAL A 79 0.23 -23.12 1.71
CA VAL A 79 0.99 -23.82 2.76
C VAL A 79 2.08 -24.65 2.09
N HIS A 80 3.25 -24.72 2.70
CA HIS A 80 4.34 -25.56 2.20
C HIS A 80 3.90 -27.03 2.16
N PRO A 81 3.87 -27.70 1.00
CA PRO A 81 3.29 -29.04 0.84
C PRO A 81 4.19 -30.18 1.37
N GLY A 82 5.28 -29.84 2.07
CA GLY A 82 6.28 -30.80 2.54
C GLY A 82 7.35 -31.12 1.49
N THR A 83 8.40 -31.81 1.91
CA THR A 83 9.56 -32.12 1.05
C THR A 83 9.24 -33.13 -0.04
N ARG A 84 8.24 -33.99 0.17
CA ARG A 84 7.85 -35.05 -0.76
C ARG A 84 6.32 -35.15 -0.82
N PRO A 85 5.75 -35.57 -1.95
CA PRO A 85 4.33 -35.87 -2.04
C PRO A 85 3.98 -37.01 -1.08
N ASP A 86 2.84 -36.87 -0.40
CA ASP A 86 2.26 -37.96 0.39
C ASP A 86 1.58 -38.96 -0.56
N VAL A 87 2.06 -40.21 -0.55
CA VAL A 87 1.62 -41.26 -1.46
C VAL A 87 1.24 -42.48 -0.62
N PRO A 88 -0.04 -42.83 -0.51
CA PRO A 88 -0.47 -43.98 0.26
C PRO A 88 -0.02 -45.31 -0.37
N ASP A 89 0.16 -46.31 0.48
CA ASP A 89 0.48 -47.67 0.05
C ASP A 89 -0.61 -48.22 -0.88
N GLY A 90 -0.19 -48.89 -1.96
CA GLY A 90 -1.10 -49.45 -2.96
C GLY A 90 -1.65 -48.45 -3.98
N ALA A 91 -1.20 -47.19 -3.96
CA ALA A 91 -1.55 -46.22 -5.00
C ALA A 91 -1.14 -46.71 -6.40
N THR A 92 -2.05 -46.56 -7.37
CA THR A 92 -1.81 -46.89 -8.77
C THR A 92 -0.93 -45.84 -9.46
N GLY A 93 -0.27 -46.21 -10.56
CA GLY A 93 0.57 -45.28 -11.34
C GLY A 93 -0.09 -43.93 -11.70
N PRO A 94 -1.35 -43.91 -12.18
CA PRO A 94 -2.08 -42.65 -12.44
C PRO A 94 -2.33 -41.81 -11.17
N GLN A 95 -2.66 -42.44 -10.04
CA GLN A 95 -2.85 -41.74 -8.76
C GLN A 95 -1.53 -41.11 -8.29
N ILE A 96 -0.42 -41.84 -8.37
CA ILE A 96 0.91 -41.32 -8.02
C ILE A 96 1.25 -40.11 -8.90
N THR A 97 1.01 -40.20 -10.21
CA THR A 97 1.28 -39.11 -11.15
C THR A 97 0.47 -37.85 -10.81
N HIS A 98 -0.81 -38.02 -10.46
CA HIS A 98 -1.66 -36.91 -10.03
C HIS A 98 -1.15 -36.27 -8.73
N MET A 99 -0.85 -37.06 -7.70
CA MET A 99 -0.35 -36.55 -6.40
C MET A 99 1.00 -35.82 -6.55
N VAL A 100 1.91 -36.34 -7.36
CA VAL A 100 3.18 -35.67 -7.68
C VAL A 100 2.95 -34.35 -8.40
N SER A 101 1.96 -34.28 -9.31
CA SER A 101 1.63 -33.07 -10.05
C SER A 101 1.00 -32.00 -9.16
N ALA A 102 0.07 -32.39 -8.28
CA ALA A 102 -0.53 -31.51 -7.28
C ALA A 102 0.53 -30.96 -6.31
N HIS A 103 1.40 -31.81 -5.77
CA HIS A 103 2.50 -31.38 -4.89
C HIS A 103 3.43 -30.38 -5.55
N LYS A 104 3.79 -30.59 -6.83
CA LYS A 104 4.59 -29.63 -7.59
C LYS A 104 3.88 -28.29 -7.75
N TYR A 105 2.60 -28.31 -8.08
CA TYR A 105 1.79 -27.10 -8.21
C TYR A 105 1.75 -26.32 -6.88
N ASP A 106 1.44 -26.99 -5.77
CA ASP A 106 1.40 -26.36 -4.44
C ASP A 106 2.77 -25.79 -4.03
N LEU A 107 3.85 -26.49 -4.36
CA LEU A 107 5.20 -26.02 -4.09
C LEU A 107 5.53 -24.77 -4.90
N THR A 108 5.14 -24.73 -6.18
CA THR A 108 5.35 -23.55 -7.03
C THR A 108 4.56 -22.34 -6.53
N GLU A 109 3.29 -22.54 -6.15
CA GLU A 109 2.44 -21.48 -5.59
C GLU A 109 3.01 -20.95 -4.28
N PHE A 110 3.45 -21.84 -3.39
CA PHE A 110 4.10 -21.45 -2.13
C PHE A 110 5.38 -20.64 -2.35
N GLN A 111 6.25 -21.09 -3.26
CA GLN A 111 7.48 -20.37 -3.58
C GLN A 111 7.21 -19.01 -4.21
N LEU A 112 6.21 -18.93 -5.10
CA LEU A 112 5.81 -17.69 -5.75
C LEU A 112 5.28 -16.67 -4.74
N PHE A 113 4.42 -17.11 -3.81
CA PHE A 113 3.90 -16.27 -2.73
C PHE A 113 5.02 -15.72 -1.84
N GLN A 114 5.90 -16.60 -1.32
CA GLN A 114 7.01 -16.20 -0.45
C GLN A 114 8.01 -15.28 -1.15
N SER A 115 8.32 -15.55 -2.42
CA SER A 115 9.25 -14.71 -3.21
C SER A 115 8.65 -13.34 -3.50
N THR A 116 7.33 -13.28 -3.77
CA THR A 116 6.63 -12.01 -4.04
C THR A 116 6.58 -11.15 -2.79
N GLU A 117 6.29 -11.72 -1.62
CA GLU A 117 6.31 -10.98 -0.36
C GLU A 117 7.69 -10.37 -0.08
N LYS A 118 8.75 -11.19 -0.20
CA LYS A 118 10.13 -10.72 -0.02
C LYS A 118 10.53 -9.65 -1.02
N ALA A 119 10.06 -9.76 -2.26
CA ALA A 119 10.30 -8.76 -3.30
C ALA A 119 9.63 -7.42 -2.97
N LEU A 120 8.36 -7.43 -2.55
CA LEU A 120 7.62 -6.23 -2.14
C LEU A 120 8.25 -5.58 -0.91
N LEU A 121 8.61 -6.38 0.10
CA LEU A 121 9.29 -5.90 1.30
C LEU A 121 10.61 -5.21 0.94
N ARG A 122 11.47 -5.89 0.18
CA ARG A 122 12.77 -5.34 -0.24
C ARG A 122 12.60 -4.02 -0.99
N LYS A 123 11.68 -3.95 -1.94
CA LYS A 123 11.43 -2.72 -2.70
C LYS A 123 10.97 -1.56 -1.80
N THR A 124 10.19 -1.87 -0.78
CA THR A 124 9.72 -0.89 0.20
C THR A 124 10.86 -0.40 1.10
N MET A 125 11.73 -1.30 1.55
CA MET A 125 12.93 -0.97 2.32
C MET A 125 13.96 -0.17 1.52
N GLU A 126 14.06 -0.41 0.21
CA GLU A 126 14.89 0.39 -0.72
C GLU A 126 14.34 1.82 -0.89
N ALA A 127 13.02 2.00 -0.78
CA ALA A 127 12.35 3.28 -1.00
C ALA A 127 12.32 4.20 0.23
N VAL A 128 12.52 3.65 1.42
CA VAL A 128 12.44 4.38 2.70
C VAL A 128 13.79 4.31 3.41
N GLU A 129 14.21 5.39 4.05
CA GLU A 129 15.45 5.37 4.83
C GLU A 129 15.32 4.45 6.07
N GLU A 130 16.35 3.64 6.33
CA GLU A 130 16.33 2.60 7.38
C GLU A 130 15.97 3.15 8.76
N VAL A 131 16.37 4.38 9.08
CA VAL A 131 16.05 5.04 10.36
C VAL A 131 14.56 5.00 10.71
N TYR A 132 13.67 4.94 9.71
CA TYR A 132 12.22 4.94 9.92
C TYR A 132 11.60 3.56 10.12
N TYR A 133 12.35 2.46 9.91
CA TYR A 133 11.88 1.10 10.18
C TYR A 133 12.87 0.25 11.00
N LYS A 134 14.01 0.83 11.40
CA LYS A 134 15.04 0.15 12.18
C LYS A 134 14.54 -0.45 13.50
N SER A 135 13.49 0.13 14.09
CA SER A 135 12.86 -0.39 15.29
C SER A 135 12.19 -1.76 15.10
N LEU A 136 11.93 -2.16 13.85
CA LEU A 136 11.39 -3.48 13.49
C LEU A 136 12.49 -4.54 13.33
N GLN A 137 13.76 -4.16 13.43
CA GLN A 137 14.87 -5.09 13.30
C GLN A 137 14.94 -6.02 14.51
N ASP A 138 14.85 -7.33 14.27
CA ASP A 138 15.19 -8.33 15.28
C ASP A 138 16.71 -8.34 15.53
N PRO A 139 17.18 -8.36 16.79
CA PRO A 139 18.61 -8.35 17.11
C PRO A 139 19.40 -9.54 16.55
N ASP A 140 18.78 -10.72 16.46
CA ASP A 140 19.44 -11.97 16.06
C ASP A 140 19.13 -12.32 14.59
N GLU A 141 17.92 -12.02 14.13
CA GLU A 141 17.40 -12.42 12.81
C GLU A 141 17.27 -11.27 11.80
N GLY A 142 17.57 -10.03 12.22
CA GLY A 142 17.44 -8.84 11.39
C GLY A 142 15.99 -8.60 10.93
N TYR A 143 15.77 -8.44 9.63
CA TYR A 143 14.43 -8.23 9.04
C TYR A 143 13.83 -9.50 8.43
N SER A 144 14.34 -10.69 8.78
CA SER A 144 14.00 -11.93 8.07
C SER A 144 12.57 -12.42 8.29
N THR A 145 11.97 -12.08 9.45
CA THR A 145 10.59 -12.42 9.84
C THR A 145 9.59 -11.31 9.52
N LEU A 146 10.09 -10.13 9.14
CA LEU A 146 9.26 -8.96 8.86
C LEU A 146 8.43 -9.20 7.58
N SER A 147 7.12 -9.00 7.64
CA SER A 147 6.27 -9.01 6.45
C SER A 147 6.18 -7.61 5.82
N TYR A 148 5.81 -7.57 4.52
CA TYR A 148 5.48 -6.29 3.87
C TYR A 148 4.36 -5.54 4.61
N ASN A 149 3.36 -6.26 5.13
CA ASN A 149 2.25 -5.65 5.84
C ASN A 149 2.70 -4.98 7.14
N ASP A 150 3.55 -5.64 7.93
CA ASP A 150 4.09 -5.11 9.19
C ASP A 150 4.84 -3.79 8.97
N LEU A 151 5.68 -3.74 7.92
CA LEU A 151 6.41 -2.53 7.56
C LEU A 151 5.46 -1.38 7.21
N ILE A 152 4.45 -1.62 6.39
CA ILE A 152 3.47 -0.60 6.01
C ILE A 152 2.60 -0.15 7.19
N VAL A 153 2.20 -1.08 8.06
CA VAL A 153 1.46 -0.76 9.28
C VAL A 153 2.31 0.15 10.17
N HIS A 154 3.56 -0.21 10.42
CA HIS A 154 4.49 0.60 11.19
C HIS A 154 4.64 2.02 10.62
N LEU A 155 4.87 2.14 9.31
CA LEU A 155 5.01 3.44 8.66
C LEU A 155 3.75 4.30 8.79
N ASN A 156 2.57 3.69 8.66
CA ASN A 156 1.30 4.40 8.81
C ASN A 156 1.02 4.82 10.25
N GLU A 157 1.34 3.98 11.23
CA GLU A 157 1.10 4.28 12.64
C GLU A 157 2.04 5.38 13.17
N GLN A 158 3.33 5.33 12.79
CA GLN A 158 4.34 6.27 13.28
C GLN A 158 4.39 7.58 12.49
N TYR A 159 4.09 7.54 11.19
CA TYR A 159 4.31 8.67 10.27
C TYR A 159 3.10 8.98 9.36
N GLY A 160 2.03 8.19 9.42
CA GLY A 160 0.84 8.36 8.57
C GLY A 160 -0.19 9.37 9.09
N THR A 161 0.04 9.99 10.24
CA THR A 161 -0.81 11.07 10.74
C THR A 161 -0.61 12.34 9.91
N LEU A 162 -1.70 12.92 9.41
CA LEU A 162 -1.67 14.22 8.74
C LEU A 162 -1.18 15.28 9.73
N THR A 163 0.00 15.82 9.47
CA THR A 163 0.54 16.98 10.20
C THR A 163 0.05 18.28 9.55
N ASN A 164 0.16 19.41 10.26
CA ASN A 164 -0.11 20.73 9.67
C ASN A 164 0.81 21.00 8.46
N ASP A 165 2.08 20.60 8.53
CA ASP A 165 3.02 20.69 7.42
C ASP A 165 2.56 19.92 6.16
N ASP A 166 1.90 18.77 6.35
CA ASP A 166 1.32 18.00 5.23
C ASP A 166 0.11 18.73 4.61
N LEU A 167 -0.65 19.48 5.42
CA LEU A 167 -1.75 20.33 4.95
C LEU A 167 -1.20 21.54 4.18
N ASP A 168 -0.16 22.19 4.70
CA ASP A 168 0.47 23.36 4.07
C ASP A 168 1.07 22.98 2.71
N LYS A 169 1.82 21.87 2.63
CA LYS A 169 2.30 21.34 1.34
C LYS A 169 1.18 21.01 0.37
N ASN A 170 0.03 20.54 0.87
CA ASN A 170 -1.13 20.28 0.03
C ASN A 170 -1.79 21.58 -0.48
N ILE A 171 -1.88 22.59 0.38
CA ILE A 171 -2.34 23.95 0.02
C ILE A 171 -1.41 24.54 -1.05
N ASP A 172 -0.10 24.44 -0.88
CA ASP A 172 0.88 24.91 -1.86
C ASP A 172 0.71 24.22 -3.21
N ARG A 173 0.50 22.90 -3.20
CA ARG A 173 0.28 22.12 -4.42
C ARG A 173 -1.06 22.46 -5.09
N MET A 174 -2.09 22.79 -4.31
CA MET A 174 -3.38 23.26 -4.82
C MET A 174 -3.23 24.64 -5.47
N ASN A 175 -2.53 25.56 -4.80
CA ASN A 175 -2.26 26.91 -5.30
C ASN A 175 -1.40 26.89 -6.58
N ALA A 176 -0.37 26.05 -6.65
CA ALA A 176 0.48 25.91 -7.83
C ALA A 176 -0.29 25.40 -9.07
N LYS A 177 -1.23 24.47 -8.89
CA LYS A 177 -2.10 24.00 -9.98
C LYS A 177 -3.10 25.07 -10.42
N TRP A 178 -3.59 25.88 -9.48
CA TRP A 178 -4.51 26.98 -9.79
C TRP A 178 -3.82 28.08 -10.59
N THR A 179 -2.58 28.46 -10.23
CA THR A 179 -1.83 29.53 -10.93
C THR A 179 -1.43 29.15 -12.35
N GLN A 180 -1.25 27.86 -12.66
CA GLN A 180 -0.87 27.39 -14.00
C GLN A 180 -2.04 27.39 -15.01
N HIS A 181 -3.29 27.48 -14.54
CA HIS A 181 -4.49 27.60 -15.36
C HIS A 181 -5.18 28.97 -15.25
N SER A 182 -4.59 29.92 -14.52
CA SER A 182 -5.05 31.30 -14.55
C SER A 182 -4.95 31.82 -15.99
N PRO A 183 -6.06 32.30 -16.60
CA PRO A 183 -5.97 32.92 -17.91
C PRO A 183 -4.98 34.09 -17.80
N SER A 184 -4.08 34.16 -18.78
CA SER A 184 -2.98 35.12 -18.84
C SER A 184 -3.48 36.55 -19.09
N ASN A 185 -4.27 37.11 -18.19
CA ASN A 185 -4.75 38.48 -18.25
C ASN A 185 -5.32 38.96 -16.91
N SER A 186 -4.47 39.11 -15.89
CA SER A 186 -4.75 40.01 -14.77
C SER A 186 -3.72 41.13 -14.72
N SER A 187 -3.69 41.92 -15.80
CA SER A 187 -3.02 43.22 -15.77
C SER A 187 -3.81 44.19 -14.88
N SER A 188 -3.18 44.57 -13.77
CA SER A 188 -3.35 45.82 -13.02
C SER A 188 -4.72 46.10 -12.37
N ILE A 189 -4.82 45.82 -11.06
CA ILE A 189 -5.61 46.66 -10.16
C ILE A 189 -4.80 46.86 -8.87
N ARG A 190 -3.83 47.79 -8.91
CA ARG A 190 -3.34 48.44 -7.70
C ARG A 190 -4.42 49.42 -7.27
N SER A 191 -5.24 49.06 -6.29
CA SER A 191 -6.07 50.01 -5.57
C SER A 191 -5.84 49.87 -4.07
N THR A 192 -5.37 50.97 -3.50
CA THR A 192 -5.01 51.24 -2.11
C THR A 192 -6.13 50.90 -1.14
N MET A 193 -5.86 50.07 -0.12
CA MET A 193 -6.71 49.97 1.07
C MET A 193 -6.26 51.01 2.11
N PRO A 194 -7.14 51.90 2.61
CA PRO A 194 -6.88 52.60 3.86
C PRO A 194 -7.47 51.82 5.05
N ALA A 195 -6.74 51.81 6.16
CA ALA A 195 -7.14 51.20 7.42
C ALA A 195 -8.27 51.99 8.11
N PRO A 196 -9.27 51.36 8.77
CA PRO A 196 -10.25 52.10 9.54
C PRO A 196 -9.83 52.25 11.02
N SER A 197 -9.92 53.49 11.51
CA SER A 197 -9.70 53.88 12.91
C SER A 197 -10.99 53.80 13.74
N HIS A 198 -10.84 53.52 15.03
CA HIS A 198 -11.89 53.41 16.05
C HIS A 198 -12.85 54.62 16.16
N ALA A 199 -14.15 54.36 16.34
CA ALA A 199 -15.06 55.21 17.12
C ALA A 199 -16.35 54.45 17.51
N THR A 200 -16.84 54.80 18.70
CA THR A 200 -17.83 54.13 19.57
C THR A 200 -19.27 54.64 19.35
N MET A 201 -20.24 53.94 19.97
CA MET A 201 -21.60 54.34 20.41
C MET A 201 -22.78 54.03 19.45
N THR A 202 -24.01 53.68 19.86
CA THR A 202 -24.69 53.08 21.05
C THR A 202 -26.14 52.82 20.57
N THR A 203 -26.83 51.81 21.13
CA THR A 203 -28.30 51.66 21.28
C THR A 203 -29.18 51.34 20.06
N SER A 204 -29.85 50.18 20.05
CA SER A 204 -31.26 50.04 20.49
C SER A 204 -31.85 48.68 20.12
N LEU A 205 -32.66 48.13 21.02
CA LEU A 205 -33.25 46.79 21.06
C LEU A 205 -34.24 46.46 19.92
N LYS A 206 -34.24 45.19 19.46
CA LYS A 206 -35.43 44.31 19.43
C LYS A 206 -35.09 42.83 19.09
N GLU A 207 -35.43 41.90 19.98
CA GLU A 207 -35.58 40.44 19.72
C GLU A 207 -37.09 40.08 19.68
N PRO A 208 -37.52 38.81 19.42
CA PRO A 208 -37.36 37.94 18.24
C PRO A 208 -38.80 37.44 17.79
N PRO A 209 -39.13 36.26 17.18
CA PRO A 209 -38.61 34.89 17.40
C PRO A 209 -38.41 33.98 16.15
N SER A 210 -37.71 32.85 16.37
CA SER A 210 -37.90 31.45 15.89
C SER A 210 -38.38 31.21 14.44
N VAL A 211 -37.82 30.27 13.67
CA VAL A 211 -38.20 28.84 13.71
C VAL A 211 -37.19 27.98 12.95
N CYS A 212 -36.95 26.80 13.52
CA CYS A 212 -36.21 25.66 13.01
C CYS A 212 -37.06 24.85 12.01
N THR A 213 -36.47 24.35 10.92
CA THR A 213 -36.86 23.08 10.30
C THR A 213 -35.64 22.48 9.62
#